data_AF-A0A8B7Z064-F1
#
_entry.id   AF-A0A8B7Z064-F1
#
_cell.length_a   1.000
_cell.length_b   1.000
_cell.length_c   1.000
_cell.angle_alpha   90.00
_cell.angle_beta   90.00
_cell.angle_gamma   90.00
#
_symmetry.space_group_name_H-M   'P 1'
#
loop_
_entity.id
_entity.type
_entity.pdbx_description
1 polymer ?
#
loop_
_entity_poly.entity_id
_entity_poly.type
_entity_poly.pdbx_seq_one_letter_code
_entity_poly.pdbx_strand_id
1 'polypeptide(L)'
;MGEIIPVSKTSTTADEASRMNDLLDDERLQDLYAWVDEIPLSRVKKNMTRDFSDGVLVAEIVHHFVPKIVELHNYTPANSTQQKMSNWGTLNRKVFPKLGFSVQEMVMRSICNSRPGVVEAFLWQLRQKLDTYLRQSNKSDKVSPDGYHGGKEVGSGAGKVDKMQGRAGGSKAPKHPPQAPKAPTVHTSTKGASHVGRVRPPNHVNELSTEVRLLLEEKEQNLLASQETVQILQAKVRRLEQLLHLKDIRIEEQAKRIEQLERKY
;
A
#
# COMPACT_ATOMS: atom_id res chain seq x y z
N MET A 1 35.23 -8.95 33.20
CA MET A 1 35.34 -7.83 32.25
C MET A 1 34.60 -8.26 31.00
N GLY A 2 33.47 -7.61 30.69
CA GLY A 2 32.64 -7.98 29.55
C GLY A 2 33.24 -7.46 28.24
N GLU A 3 33.46 -8.35 27.28
CA GLU A 3 33.75 -7.99 25.90
C GLU A 3 32.49 -7.41 25.25
N ILE A 4 32.58 -6.13 24.89
CA ILE A 4 31.58 -5.45 24.09
C ILE A 4 31.87 -5.77 22.63
N ILE A 5 31.06 -6.67 22.07
CA ILE A 5 31.00 -6.93 20.62
C ILE A 5 30.47 -5.65 19.94
N PRO A 6 31.17 -5.05 18.98
CA PRO A 6 30.63 -3.90 18.26
C PRO A 6 29.57 -4.38 17.27
N VAL A 7 28.36 -3.84 17.44
CA VAL A 7 27.19 -4.07 16.58
C VAL A 7 27.48 -3.48 15.19
N SER A 8 27.55 -4.35 14.19
CA SER A 8 27.79 -3.99 12.78
C SER A 8 26.73 -3.00 12.29
N LYS A 9 27.16 -1.77 12.00
CA LYS A 9 26.40 -0.81 11.20
C LYS A 9 26.44 -1.30 9.75
N THR A 10 25.29 -1.69 9.20
CA THR A 10 25.17 -2.01 7.77
C THR A 10 25.32 -0.72 6.95
N SER A 11 26.54 -0.44 6.55
CA SER A 11 26.90 0.66 5.65
C SER A 11 26.57 0.25 4.22
N THR A 12 25.40 0.64 3.71
CA THR A 12 25.04 0.39 2.31
C THR A 12 25.88 1.28 1.39
N THR A 13 26.89 0.70 0.75
CA THR A 13 27.76 1.40 -0.20
C THR A 13 27.06 1.59 -1.55
N ALA A 14 27.48 2.59 -2.34
CA ALA A 14 27.00 2.80 -3.70
C ALA A 14 27.24 1.58 -4.62
N ASP A 15 28.23 0.75 -4.29
CA ASP A 15 28.49 -0.52 -4.96
C ASP A 15 27.40 -1.58 -4.68
N GLU A 16 26.82 -1.62 -3.48
CA GLU A 16 25.67 -2.50 -3.21
C GLU A 16 24.43 -2.07 -3.99
N ALA A 17 24.22 -0.77 -4.19
CA ALA A 17 23.13 -0.27 -5.04
C ALA A 17 23.35 -0.67 -6.52
N SER A 18 24.59 -0.65 -7.01
CA SER A 18 24.92 -1.13 -8.36
C SER A 18 24.76 -2.64 -8.50
N ARG A 19 25.18 -3.42 -7.48
CA ARG A 19 24.99 -4.88 -7.45
C ARG A 19 23.52 -5.28 -7.29
N MET A 20 22.72 -4.49 -6.58
CA MET A 20 21.26 -4.69 -6.49
C MET A 20 20.56 -4.33 -7.80
N ASN A 21 21.09 -3.37 -8.56
CA ASN A 21 20.57 -3.05 -9.90
C ASN A 21 20.81 -4.20 -10.88
N ASP A 22 21.93 -4.91 -10.79
CA ASP A 22 22.20 -6.13 -11.58
C ASP A 22 21.43 -7.38 -11.08
N LEU A 23 20.71 -7.30 -9.96
CA LEU A 23 19.95 -8.41 -9.35
C LEU A 23 18.43 -8.24 -9.41
N LEU A 24 17.95 -7.08 -9.90
CA LEU A 24 16.53 -6.86 -10.16
C LEU A 24 16.26 -7.22 -11.63
N ASP A 25 16.05 -8.51 -11.87
CA ASP A 25 15.61 -9.01 -13.18
C ASP A 25 14.29 -8.34 -13.58
N ASP A 26 14.01 -8.28 -14.89
CA ASP A 26 12.83 -7.62 -15.47
C ASP A 26 11.51 -8.06 -14.79
N GLU A 27 11.41 -9.33 -14.36
CA GLU A 27 10.26 -9.87 -13.64
C GLU A 27 10.06 -9.20 -12.26
N ARG A 28 11.13 -8.99 -11.49
CA ARG A 28 11.07 -8.35 -10.18
C ARG A 28 10.78 -6.87 -10.30
N LEU A 29 11.28 -6.25 -11.35
CA LEU A 29 10.97 -4.86 -11.67
C LEU A 29 9.48 -4.69 -12.01
N GLN A 30 8.92 -5.63 -12.77
CA GLN A 30 7.50 -5.65 -13.09
C GLN A 30 6.63 -5.89 -11.85
N ASP A 31 7.01 -6.80 -10.94
CA ASP A 31 6.34 -6.99 -9.64
C ASP A 31 6.38 -5.72 -8.78
N LEU A 32 7.54 -5.05 -8.72
CA LEU A 32 7.67 -3.79 -8.00
C LEU A 32 6.71 -2.72 -8.56
N TYR A 33 6.58 -2.63 -9.88
CA TYR A 33 5.69 -1.67 -10.52
C TYR A 33 4.21 -2.00 -10.26
N ALA A 34 3.83 -3.28 -10.34
CA ALA A 34 2.48 -3.72 -9.98
C ALA A 34 2.15 -3.38 -8.52
N TRP A 35 3.04 -3.68 -7.57
CA TRP A 35 2.86 -3.34 -6.16
C TRP A 35 2.70 -1.83 -5.93
N VAL A 36 3.51 -1.02 -6.62
CA VAL A 36 3.41 0.45 -6.53
C VAL A 36 2.06 0.94 -7.09
N ASP A 37 1.50 0.29 -8.10
CA ASP A 37 0.22 0.65 -8.73
C ASP A 37 -1.03 0.19 -7.95
N GLU A 38 -0.91 -0.83 -7.09
CA GLU A 38 -1.96 -1.19 -6.13
C GLU A 38 -2.22 -0.10 -5.09
N ILE A 39 -1.23 0.76 -4.82
CA ILE A 39 -1.33 1.82 -3.83
C ILE A 39 -2.11 3.02 -4.44
N PRO A 40 -3.18 3.50 -3.78
CA PRO A 40 -3.96 4.65 -4.25
C PRO A 40 -3.18 5.94 -4.05
N LEU A 41 -2.29 6.25 -4.99
CA LEU A 41 -1.46 7.45 -4.98
C LEU A 41 -2.19 8.63 -5.63
N SER A 42 -1.85 9.85 -5.20
CA SER A 42 -2.56 11.08 -5.58
C SER A 42 -2.45 11.44 -7.07
N ARG A 43 -1.48 10.85 -7.79
CA ARG A 43 -1.16 11.17 -9.18
C ARG A 43 -0.84 9.93 -10.00
N VAL A 44 -1.28 9.96 -11.27
CA VAL A 44 -0.99 8.92 -12.27
C VAL A 44 0.49 8.93 -12.61
N LYS A 45 1.17 7.79 -12.40
CA LYS A 45 2.59 7.63 -12.69
C LYS A 45 2.81 7.48 -14.19
N LYS A 46 3.79 8.20 -14.73
CA LYS A 46 4.21 8.08 -16.13
C LYS A 46 5.68 7.70 -16.24
N ASN A 47 6.49 8.06 -15.25
CA ASN A 47 7.92 7.75 -15.22
C ASN A 47 8.41 7.59 -13.77
N MET A 48 8.62 6.34 -13.34
CA MET A 48 9.02 5.97 -11.97
C MET A 48 10.22 6.80 -11.47
N THR A 49 11.27 6.96 -12.28
CA THR A 49 12.48 7.71 -11.88
C THR A 49 12.25 9.21 -11.68
N ARG A 50 11.29 9.81 -12.39
CA ARG A 50 10.97 11.24 -12.30
C ARG A 50 9.97 11.51 -11.20
N ASP A 51 8.90 10.72 -11.18
CA ASP A 51 7.76 10.91 -10.29
C ASP A 51 8.16 10.68 -8.82
N PHE A 52 9.16 9.83 -8.57
CA PHE A 52 9.69 9.58 -7.23
C PHE A 52 10.86 10.49 -6.84
N SER A 53 11.37 11.32 -7.75
CA SER A 53 12.59 12.10 -7.52
C SER A 53 12.47 13.15 -6.41
N ASP A 54 11.28 13.66 -6.14
CA ASP A 54 11.03 14.72 -5.15
C ASP A 54 10.62 14.20 -3.76
N GLY A 55 10.47 12.88 -3.62
CA GLY A 55 10.14 12.20 -2.37
C GLY A 55 8.66 12.30 -1.95
N VAL A 56 7.79 13.05 -2.64
CA VAL A 56 6.39 13.20 -2.23
C VAL A 56 5.62 11.89 -2.38
N LEU A 57 5.79 11.20 -3.51
CA LEU A 57 5.17 9.89 -3.70
C LEU A 57 5.69 8.84 -2.71
N VAL A 58 6.95 8.95 -2.29
CA VAL A 58 7.51 8.07 -1.23
C VAL A 58 6.81 8.34 0.10
N ALA A 59 6.56 9.61 0.44
CA ALA A 59 5.81 9.98 1.62
C ALA A 59 4.38 9.42 1.57
N GLU A 60 3.71 9.49 0.42
CA GLU A 60 2.37 8.91 0.23
C GLU A 60 2.35 7.39 0.38
N ILE A 61 3.32 6.67 -0.20
CA ILE A 61 3.46 5.22 -0.01
C ILE A 61 3.56 4.88 1.47
N VAL A 62 4.47 5.54 2.19
CA VAL A 62 4.64 5.26 3.62
C VAL A 62 3.41 5.67 4.42
N HIS A 63 2.75 6.77 4.06
CA HIS A 63 1.51 7.20 4.70
C HIS A 63 0.37 6.19 4.49
N HIS A 64 0.28 5.55 3.32
CA HIS A 64 -0.73 4.53 3.04
C HIS A 64 -0.64 3.34 4.01
N PHE A 65 0.58 2.85 4.27
CA PHE A 65 0.78 1.70 5.18
C PHE A 65 0.88 2.11 6.64
N VAL A 66 1.48 3.27 6.95
CA VAL A 66 1.74 3.73 8.32
C VAL A 66 1.45 5.24 8.43
N PRO A 67 0.16 5.65 8.48
CA PRO A 67 -0.21 7.07 8.49
C PRO A 67 0.43 7.86 9.65
N LYS A 68 0.61 7.22 10.81
CA LYS A 68 1.10 7.84 12.06
C LYS A 68 2.54 8.35 11.99
N ILE A 69 3.34 7.87 11.05
CA ILE A 69 4.76 8.24 10.96
C ILE A 69 5.06 9.30 9.91
N VAL A 70 4.07 9.64 9.06
CA VAL A 70 4.22 10.59 7.96
C VAL A 70 3.17 11.70 8.03
N GLU A 71 3.65 12.92 8.12
CA GLU A 71 2.85 14.13 7.99
C GLU A 71 2.99 14.69 6.57
N LEU A 72 2.00 14.44 5.70
CA LEU A 72 2.08 14.80 4.27
C LEU A 72 2.27 16.31 4.02
N HIS A 73 1.80 17.18 4.92
CA HIS A 73 1.96 18.63 4.81
C HIS A 73 3.42 19.13 4.88
N ASN A 74 4.35 18.28 5.33
CA ASN A 74 5.78 18.60 5.38
C ASN A 74 6.48 18.43 4.02
N TYR A 75 5.79 17.89 3.01
CA TYR A 75 6.38 17.55 1.73
C TYR A 75 5.65 18.28 0.60
N THR A 76 6.35 19.21 -0.03
CA THR A 76 5.81 19.98 -1.15
C THR A 76 6.37 19.43 -2.46
N PRO A 77 5.53 19.16 -3.48
CA PRO A 77 6.00 18.75 -4.80
C PRO A 77 7.00 19.74 -5.38
N ALA A 78 8.11 19.26 -5.90
CA ALA A 78 9.23 20.13 -6.22
C ALA A 78 10.03 19.71 -7.45
N ASN A 79 10.32 20.70 -8.30
CA ASN A 79 11.25 20.53 -9.42
C ASN A 79 12.67 20.98 -9.08
N SER A 80 12.84 21.85 -8.08
CA SER A 80 14.16 22.33 -7.61
C SER A 80 14.91 21.26 -6.85
N THR A 81 16.14 20.94 -7.27
CA THR A 81 17.01 19.96 -6.61
C THR A 81 17.20 20.24 -5.12
N GLN A 82 17.28 21.51 -4.73
CA GLN A 82 17.42 21.90 -3.32
C GLN A 82 16.19 21.50 -2.50
N GLN A 83 14.98 21.75 -3.04
CA GLN A 83 13.74 21.39 -2.37
C GLN A 83 13.53 19.87 -2.37
N LYS A 84 13.87 19.16 -3.46
CA LYS A 84 13.87 17.69 -3.48
C LYS A 84 14.76 17.14 -2.36
N MET A 85 15.99 17.63 -2.25
CA MET A 85 16.92 17.23 -1.19
C MET A 85 16.38 17.55 0.22
N SER A 86 15.68 18.66 0.39
CA SER A 86 15.01 19.01 1.66
C SER A 86 13.90 18.02 2.02
N ASN A 87 13.05 17.65 1.05
CA ASN A 87 12.00 16.64 1.22
C ASN A 87 12.61 15.28 1.62
N TRP A 88 13.64 14.83 0.88
CA TRP A 88 14.37 13.59 1.17
C TRP A 88 15.07 13.62 2.53
N GLY A 89 15.70 14.73 2.90
CA GLY A 89 16.29 14.92 4.22
C GLY A 89 15.25 14.84 5.34
N THR A 90 14.05 15.35 5.10
CA THR A 90 12.93 15.26 6.05
C THR A 90 12.44 13.83 6.21
N LEU A 91 12.25 13.09 5.10
CA LEU A 91 11.93 11.65 5.14
C LEU A 91 12.98 10.86 5.92
N ASN A 92 14.26 11.09 5.62
CA ASN A 92 15.37 10.37 6.23
C ASN A 92 15.55 10.67 7.72
N ARG A 93 15.13 11.86 8.17
CA ARG A 93 15.21 12.23 9.58
C ARG A 93 13.97 11.83 10.38
N LYS A 94 12.77 11.99 9.82
CA LYS A 94 11.50 11.82 10.56
C LYS A 94 10.83 10.46 10.36
N VAL A 95 11.00 9.85 9.19
CA VAL A 95 10.20 8.70 8.74
C VAL A 95 11.04 7.42 8.73
N PHE A 96 12.12 7.39 7.95
CA PHE A 96 12.93 6.18 7.77
C PHE A 96 13.51 5.58 9.06
N PRO A 97 13.94 6.37 10.07
CA PRO A 97 14.44 5.81 11.32
C PRO A 97 13.38 5.00 12.08
N LYS A 98 12.10 5.37 11.96
CA LYS A 98 10.98 4.64 12.57
C LYS A 98 10.74 3.29 11.89
N LEU A 99 11.14 3.16 10.63
CA LEU A 99 11.10 1.91 9.85
C LEU A 99 12.40 1.09 9.97
N GLY A 100 13.36 1.51 10.80
CA GLY A 100 14.68 0.87 10.88
C GLY A 100 15.47 0.97 9.56
N PHE A 101 15.31 2.11 8.88
CA PHE A 101 15.90 2.40 7.58
C PHE A 101 16.68 3.72 7.61
N SER A 102 17.79 3.77 6.88
CA SER A 102 18.64 4.96 6.78
C SER A 102 19.20 5.03 5.36
N VAL A 103 19.04 6.19 4.73
CA VAL A 103 19.44 6.42 3.34
C VAL A 103 20.60 7.37 3.32
N GLN A 104 21.67 6.99 2.62
CA GLN A 104 22.85 7.85 2.47
C GLN A 104 22.54 9.06 1.58
N GLU A 105 23.20 10.18 1.86
CA GLU A 105 23.02 11.42 1.09
C GLU A 105 23.34 11.25 -0.40
N MET A 106 24.35 10.45 -0.74
CA MET A 106 24.71 10.15 -2.13
C MET A 106 23.57 9.44 -2.88
N VAL A 107 22.86 8.52 -2.22
CA VAL A 107 21.70 7.82 -2.79
C VAL A 107 20.55 8.82 -2.97
N MET A 108 20.26 9.65 -1.97
CA MET A 108 19.24 10.70 -2.09
C MET A 108 19.52 11.66 -3.25
N ARG A 109 20.77 12.09 -3.43
CA ARG A 109 21.20 12.93 -4.56
C ARG A 109 21.02 12.22 -5.90
N SER A 110 21.35 10.94 -5.97
CA SER A 110 21.17 10.13 -7.19
C SER A 110 19.70 9.98 -7.57
N ILE A 111 18.81 9.80 -6.58
CA ILE A 111 17.36 9.78 -6.79
C ILE A 111 16.84 11.15 -7.24
N CYS A 112 17.29 12.24 -6.61
CA CYS A 112 16.91 13.60 -6.99
C CYS A 112 17.26 13.94 -8.46
N ASN A 113 18.36 13.35 -8.96
CA ASN A 113 18.83 13.47 -10.34
C ASN A 113 18.15 12.49 -11.30
N SER A 114 17.17 11.71 -10.85
CA SER A 114 16.46 10.70 -11.65
C SER A 114 17.40 9.68 -12.30
N ARG A 115 18.46 9.27 -11.59
CA ARG A 115 19.34 8.20 -12.07
C ARG A 115 18.55 6.88 -12.13
N PRO A 116 18.45 6.22 -13.30
CA PRO A 116 17.73 4.96 -13.42
C PRO A 116 18.38 3.85 -12.57
N GLY A 117 17.58 2.93 -12.08
CA GLY A 117 17.98 1.80 -11.22
C GLY A 117 18.05 2.13 -9.73
N VAL A 118 18.37 3.38 -9.38
CA VAL A 118 18.52 3.78 -7.97
C VAL A 118 17.17 3.91 -7.26
N VAL A 119 16.16 4.44 -7.95
CA VAL A 119 14.80 4.57 -7.40
C VAL A 119 14.17 3.20 -7.18
N GLU A 120 14.38 2.30 -8.14
CA GLU A 120 13.87 0.95 -8.16
C GLU A 120 14.47 0.15 -7.00
N ALA A 121 15.80 0.18 -6.85
CA ALA A 121 16.50 -0.44 -5.73
C ALA A 121 16.08 0.15 -4.38
N PHE A 122 15.83 1.47 -4.32
CA PHE A 122 15.34 2.14 -3.12
C PHE A 122 13.92 1.68 -2.75
N LEU A 123 12.99 1.67 -3.70
CA LEU A 123 11.60 1.27 -3.48
C LEU A 123 11.49 -0.20 -3.08
N TRP A 124 12.32 -1.06 -3.67
CA TRP A 124 12.42 -2.45 -3.26
C TRP A 124 12.81 -2.58 -1.78
N GLN A 125 13.87 -1.87 -1.35
CA GLN A 125 14.29 -1.86 0.05
C GLN A 125 13.22 -1.28 0.97
N LEU A 126 12.55 -0.21 0.55
CA LEU A 126 11.46 0.40 1.30
C LEU A 126 10.32 -0.58 1.53
N ARG A 127 9.91 -1.34 0.51
CA ARG A 127 8.89 -2.39 0.61
C ARG A 127 9.25 -3.42 1.69
N GLN A 128 10.47 -3.95 1.65
CA GLN A 128 10.94 -4.93 2.65
C GLN A 128 10.92 -4.37 4.07
N LYS A 129 11.27 -3.09 4.24
CA LYS A 129 11.25 -2.40 5.54
C LYS A 129 9.83 -2.17 6.04
N LEU A 130 8.90 -1.79 5.16
CA LEU A 130 7.49 -1.65 5.49
C LEU A 130 6.88 -2.99 5.92
N ASP A 131 7.13 -4.07 5.18
CA ASP A 131 6.64 -5.41 5.55
C ASP A 131 7.17 -5.85 6.92
N THR A 132 8.45 -5.60 7.19
CA THR A 132 9.07 -5.91 8.48
C THR A 132 8.43 -5.11 9.60
N TYR A 133 8.19 -3.81 9.39
CA TYR A 133 7.56 -2.93 10.36
C TYR A 133 6.11 -3.36 10.68
N LEU A 134 5.31 -3.66 9.64
CA LEU A 134 3.93 -4.10 9.81
C LEU A 134 3.83 -5.43 10.58
N ARG A 135 4.75 -6.36 10.33
CA ARG A 135 4.83 -7.63 11.08
C ARG A 135 5.18 -7.44 12.55
N GLN A 136 5.99 -6.43 12.88
CA GLN A 136 6.36 -6.11 14.26
C GLN A 136 5.23 -5.38 14.99
N SER A 137 4.59 -4.40 14.34
CA SER A 137 3.44 -3.68 14.90
C SER A 137 2.28 -4.63 15.24
N ASN A 138 1.98 -5.59 14.36
CA ASN A 138 0.93 -6.58 14.60
C ASN A 138 1.24 -7.56 15.75
N LYS A 139 2.51 -7.69 16.18
CA LYS A 139 2.89 -8.49 17.35
C LYS A 139 2.75 -7.70 18.64
N SER A 140 3.06 -6.40 18.64
CA SER A 140 2.89 -5.54 19.82
C SER A 140 1.42 -5.29 20.16
N ASP A 141 0.53 -5.20 19.17
CA ASP A 141 -0.91 -5.01 19.41
C ASP A 141 -1.62 -6.27 19.97
N LYS A 142 -0.94 -7.42 20.02
CA LYS A 142 -1.47 -8.67 20.62
C LYS A 142 -1.04 -8.91 22.07
N VAL A 143 -0.28 -8.02 22.68
CA VAL A 143 0.01 -8.07 24.12
C VAL A 143 -1.01 -7.19 24.83
N SER A 144 -2.16 -7.79 25.18
CA SER A 144 -3.10 -7.17 26.11
C SER A 144 -2.40 -6.87 27.45
N PRO A 145 -2.65 -5.70 28.08
CA PRO A 145 -2.11 -5.38 29.40
C PRO A 145 -2.65 -6.29 30.52
N ASP A 146 -3.78 -6.96 30.28
CA ASP A 146 -4.35 -7.95 31.19
C ASP A 146 -3.88 -9.35 30.78
N GLY A 147 -2.89 -9.87 31.50
CA GLY A 147 -2.28 -11.18 31.27
C GLY A 147 -3.19 -12.39 31.51
N TYR A 148 -4.35 -12.48 30.86
CA TYR A 148 -5.18 -13.68 30.87
C TYR A 148 -4.79 -14.63 29.74
N HIS A 149 -3.96 -15.62 30.07
CA HIS A 149 -3.77 -16.79 29.23
C HIS A 149 -4.97 -17.73 29.36
N GLY A 150 -5.42 -18.21 28.19
CA GLY A 150 -6.54 -19.11 28.01
C GLY A 150 -6.48 -20.37 28.88
N GLY A 151 -7.68 -20.82 29.25
CA GLY A 151 -7.97 -21.92 30.15
C GLY A 151 -7.09 -23.15 29.97
N LYS A 152 -6.44 -23.51 31.07
CA LYS A 152 -6.25 -24.91 31.47
C LYS A 152 -6.75 -25.04 32.90
N GLU A 153 -8.00 -25.42 33.00
CA GLU A 153 -8.64 -25.88 34.22
C GLU A 153 -8.16 -27.31 34.51
N VAL A 154 -7.43 -27.48 35.63
CA VAL A 154 -7.24 -28.75 36.32
C VAL A 154 -7.00 -28.49 37.81
N GLY A 155 -7.97 -28.92 38.62
CA GLY A 155 -7.71 -29.65 39.87
C GLY A 155 -7.43 -28.87 41.15
N SER A 156 -8.50 -28.71 41.95
CA SER A 156 -8.62 -28.99 43.39
C SER A 156 -7.42 -28.83 44.34
N GLY A 157 -7.60 -28.00 45.38
CA GLY A 157 -6.79 -28.02 46.60
C GLY A 157 -7.43 -27.21 47.73
N ALA A 158 -7.79 -27.90 48.82
CA ALA A 158 -8.64 -27.44 49.91
C ALA A 158 -7.95 -26.54 50.96
N GLY A 159 -8.76 -25.68 51.59
CA GLY A 159 -8.73 -25.39 53.03
C GLY A 159 -7.78 -24.30 53.53
N LYS A 160 -8.32 -23.25 54.17
CA LYS A 160 -8.42 -23.15 55.64
C LYS A 160 -9.19 -21.89 56.07
N VAL A 161 -9.91 -22.06 57.17
CA VAL A 161 -10.77 -21.13 57.91
C VAL A 161 -9.95 -20.18 58.82
N ASP A 162 -10.44 -18.97 59.10
CA ASP A 162 -10.59 -18.45 60.49
C ASP A 162 -11.38 -17.11 60.62
N LYS A 163 -12.56 -17.27 61.21
CA LYS A 163 -13.39 -16.51 62.18
C LYS A 163 -12.99 -15.10 62.72
N MET A 164 -13.98 -14.17 62.75
CA MET A 164 -14.36 -13.27 63.88
C MET A 164 -15.69 -12.53 63.54
N GLN A 165 -16.89 -12.90 64.07
CA GLN A 165 -17.62 -12.32 65.25
C GLN A 165 -17.87 -10.79 65.18
N GLY A 166 -19.06 -10.18 65.30
CA GLY A 166 -20.49 -10.51 65.54
C GLY A 166 -21.33 -9.28 65.04
N ARG A 167 -22.64 -9.07 65.20
CA ARG A 167 -23.69 -9.55 66.12
C ARG A 167 -25.05 -8.94 65.66
N ALA A 168 -26.13 -9.70 65.90
CA ALA A 168 -27.56 -9.32 66.04
C ALA A 168 -28.46 -9.03 64.81
N GLY A 169 -29.49 -9.87 64.64
CA GLY A 169 -30.90 -9.42 64.73
C GLY A 169 -31.85 -9.69 63.55
N GLY A 170 -32.67 -10.75 63.65
CA GLY A 170 -34.12 -10.66 63.37
C GLY A 170 -34.68 -10.88 61.94
N SER A 171 -34.93 -12.15 61.61
CA SER A 171 -36.19 -12.73 61.08
C SER A 171 -36.95 -12.17 59.85
N LYS A 172 -37.13 -13.09 58.87
CA LYS A 172 -38.22 -13.31 57.88
C LYS A 172 -38.07 -12.78 56.44
N ALA A 173 -38.15 -13.72 55.50
CA ALA A 173 -38.14 -13.59 54.03
C ALA A 173 -39.59 -13.59 53.47
N PRO A 174 -39.87 -13.72 52.14
CA PRO A 174 -39.08 -13.42 50.91
C PRO A 174 -39.89 -12.62 49.84
N LYS A 175 -39.21 -12.14 48.76
CA LYS A 175 -39.57 -12.24 47.30
C LYS A 175 -39.13 -11.02 46.47
N HIS A 176 -38.21 -11.28 45.52
CA HIS A 176 -38.04 -10.83 44.10
C HIS A 176 -38.49 -9.42 43.58
N PRO A 177 -37.92 -8.92 42.45
CA PRO A 177 -37.23 -7.62 42.40
C PRO A 177 -37.86 -6.59 41.42
N PRO A 178 -37.11 -5.60 40.88
CA PRO A 178 -37.34 -4.15 41.02
C PRO A 178 -38.21 -3.52 39.91
N GLN A 179 -38.79 -2.33 40.15
CA GLN A 179 -39.23 -1.48 39.04
C GLN A 179 -39.43 0.01 39.41
N ALA A 180 -38.72 0.87 38.70
CA ALA A 180 -39.15 2.18 38.20
C ALA A 180 -38.22 2.53 37.03
N PRO A 181 -38.70 3.04 35.88
CA PRO A 181 -39.30 4.37 35.82
C PRO A 181 -40.57 4.49 34.95
N LYS A 182 -41.11 5.71 34.99
CA LYS A 182 -42.42 6.20 34.55
C LYS A 182 -42.60 6.21 33.02
N ALA A 183 -43.82 5.89 32.56
CA ALA A 183 -44.43 6.28 31.27
C ALA A 183 -44.97 7.74 31.36
N PRO A 184 -45.50 8.43 30.30
CA PRO A 184 -46.61 7.99 29.41
C PRO A 184 -46.44 8.31 27.89
N THR A 185 -46.86 7.44 26.95
CA THR A 185 -48.17 7.42 26.19
C THR A 185 -48.16 8.46 25.03
N VAL A 186 -48.64 8.28 23.78
CA VAL A 186 -49.96 7.79 23.33
C VAL A 186 -50.01 7.43 21.80
N HIS A 187 -50.31 6.15 21.46
CA HIS A 187 -51.30 5.54 20.52
C HIS A 187 -51.33 5.94 19.01
N THR A 188 -51.62 5.09 18.01
CA THR A 188 -52.77 4.16 17.77
C THR A 188 -52.41 3.21 16.59
N SER A 189 -52.41 1.88 16.71
CA SER A 189 -53.46 0.87 16.43
C SER A 189 -54.20 0.93 15.06
N THR A 190 -54.05 -0.07 14.18
CA THR A 190 -55.08 -1.11 13.87
C THR A 190 -54.83 -1.87 12.55
N LYS A 191 -54.93 -3.23 12.61
CA LYS A 191 -55.53 -4.25 11.70
C LYS A 191 -55.49 -3.99 10.17
N GLY A 192 -55.02 -4.87 9.30
CA GLY A 192 -55.32 -6.30 9.16
C GLY A 192 -56.40 -6.53 8.08
N ALA A 193 -56.06 -7.29 7.02
CA ALA A 193 -56.92 -8.11 6.13
C ALA A 193 -56.72 -7.95 4.60
N SER A 194 -56.74 -9.12 3.96
CA SER A 194 -56.50 -9.52 2.57
C SER A 194 -57.59 -9.11 1.57
N HIS A 195 -57.27 -8.86 0.29
CA HIS A 195 -57.91 -9.56 -0.84
C HIS A 195 -57.29 -9.31 -2.24
N VAL A 196 -57.58 -10.27 -3.10
CA VAL A 196 -57.18 -10.62 -4.46
C VAL A 196 -57.49 -9.59 -5.57
N GLY A 197 -56.56 -9.46 -6.53
CA GLY A 197 -56.88 -9.53 -7.97
C GLY A 197 -57.08 -8.24 -8.77
N ARG A 198 -56.10 -7.89 -9.63
CA ARG A 198 -56.38 -7.61 -11.05
C ARG A 198 -55.12 -7.71 -11.91
N VAL A 199 -55.13 -8.72 -12.78
CA VAL A 199 -54.23 -8.83 -13.93
C VAL A 199 -54.53 -7.69 -14.91
N ARG A 200 -53.49 -7.01 -15.39
CA ARG A 200 -53.54 -6.09 -16.52
C ARG A 200 -52.38 -6.45 -17.46
N PRO A 201 -52.58 -6.55 -18.78
CA PRO A 201 -51.59 -7.13 -19.67
C PRO A 201 -50.44 -6.15 -19.90
N PRO A 202 -49.18 -6.61 -20.05
CA PRO A 202 -48.09 -5.76 -20.49
C PRO A 202 -48.10 -5.68 -22.02
N ASN A 203 -48.38 -4.49 -22.56
CA ASN A 203 -48.03 -4.18 -23.94
C ASN A 203 -46.52 -3.97 -23.99
N HIS A 204 -45.81 -4.94 -24.59
CA HIS A 204 -44.47 -4.74 -25.10
C HIS A 204 -44.49 -3.65 -26.18
N VAL A 205 -43.86 -2.52 -25.91
CA VAL A 205 -43.02 -1.86 -26.91
C VAL A 205 -41.68 -1.56 -26.27
N ASN A 206 -40.65 -1.94 -27.02
CA ASN A 206 -39.24 -2.02 -26.70
C ASN A 206 -38.64 -0.61 -26.53
N GLU A 207 -38.95 0.08 -25.44
CA GLU A 207 -38.16 1.23 -25.02
C GLU A 207 -37.03 0.72 -24.13
N LEU A 208 -35.85 0.52 -24.73
CA LEU A 208 -34.61 0.48 -23.96
C LEU A 208 -34.63 1.67 -23.01
N SER A 209 -34.67 1.39 -21.70
CA SER A 209 -34.70 2.41 -20.65
C SER A 209 -33.65 3.47 -20.99
N THR A 210 -33.99 4.76 -20.95
CA THR A 210 -33.11 5.86 -21.38
C THR A 210 -31.68 5.73 -20.84
N GLU A 211 -31.56 5.20 -19.62
CA GLU A 211 -30.31 4.85 -18.96
C GLU A 211 -29.43 3.87 -19.75
N VAL A 212 -30.03 2.81 -20.31
CA VAL A 212 -29.32 1.78 -21.10
C VAL A 212 -28.81 2.36 -22.40
N ARG A 213 -29.53 3.31 -23.01
CA ARG A 213 -29.08 4.00 -24.23
C ARG A 213 -27.87 4.90 -23.96
N LEU A 214 -27.91 5.69 -22.90
CA LEU A 214 -26.79 6.54 -22.50
C LEU A 214 -25.53 5.70 -22.18
N LEU A 215 -25.72 4.59 -21.47
CA LEU A 215 -24.63 3.66 -21.18
C LEU A 215 -24.06 3.02 -22.45
N LEU A 216 -24.91 2.66 -23.42
CA LEU A 216 -24.46 2.10 -24.70
C LEU A 216 -23.62 3.12 -25.49
N GLU A 217 -24.08 4.37 -25.56
CA GLU A 217 -23.36 5.47 -26.21
C GLU A 217 -22.00 5.72 -25.52
N GLU A 218 -21.95 5.71 -24.19
CA GLU A 218 -20.70 5.84 -23.44
C GLU A 218 -19.73 4.67 -23.73
N LYS A 219 -20.24 3.44 -23.80
CA LYS A 219 -19.43 2.27 -24.15
C LYS A 219 -18.90 2.34 -25.58
N GLU A 220 -19.70 2.85 -26.52
CA GLU A 220 -19.29 3.05 -27.91
C GLU A 220 -18.19 4.10 -28.04
N GLN A 221 -18.30 5.22 -27.32
CA GLN A 221 -17.24 6.24 -27.27
C GLN A 221 -15.94 5.70 -26.65
N ASN A 222 -16.05 4.93 -25.57
CA ASN A 222 -14.89 4.27 -24.96
C ASN A 222 -14.22 3.26 -25.91
N LEU A 223 -15.03 2.54 -26.70
CA LEU A 223 -14.52 1.61 -27.70
C LEU A 223 -13.74 2.35 -28.80
N LEU A 224 -14.27 3.47 -29.31
CA LEU A 224 -13.59 4.30 -30.30
C LEU A 224 -12.27 4.86 -29.76
N ALA A 225 -12.27 5.43 -28.56
CA ALA A 225 -11.05 5.94 -27.93
C ALA A 225 -10.01 4.85 -27.69
N SER A 226 -10.45 3.63 -27.31
CA SER A 226 -9.58 2.47 -27.19
C SER A 226 -8.98 2.07 -28.54
N GLN A 227 -9.78 2.03 -29.61
CA GLN A 227 -9.31 1.73 -30.97
C GLN A 227 -8.30 2.76 -31.47
N GLU A 228 -8.53 4.05 -31.26
CA GLU A 228 -7.57 5.11 -31.60
C GLU A 228 -6.24 4.92 -30.85
N THR A 229 -6.30 4.62 -29.56
CA THR A 229 -5.12 4.35 -28.74
C THR A 229 -4.33 3.15 -29.28
N VAL A 230 -5.03 2.07 -29.64
CA VAL A 230 -4.42 0.88 -30.24
C VAL A 230 -3.73 1.22 -31.56
N GLN A 231 -4.36 2.03 -32.44
CA GLN A 231 -3.73 2.43 -33.70
C GLN A 231 -2.44 3.23 -33.48
N ILE A 232 -2.44 4.16 -32.51
CA ILE A 232 -1.27 4.95 -32.14
C ILE A 232 -0.16 4.02 -31.62
N LEU A 233 -0.50 3.06 -30.76
CA LEU A 233 0.46 2.10 -30.24
C LEU A 233 1.03 1.21 -31.35
N GLN A 234 0.19 0.70 -32.26
CA GLN A 234 0.65 -0.06 -33.42
C GLN A 234 1.61 0.75 -34.31
N ALA A 235 1.34 2.04 -34.54
CA ALA A 235 2.25 2.91 -35.28
C ALA A 235 3.59 3.10 -34.56
N LYS A 236 3.56 3.25 -33.23
CA LYS A 236 4.78 3.34 -32.41
C LYS A 236 5.59 2.04 -32.43
N VAL A 237 4.94 0.89 -32.32
CA VAL A 237 5.60 -0.43 -32.41
C VAL A 237 6.31 -0.57 -33.75
N ARG A 238 5.62 -0.32 -34.87
CA ARG A 238 6.24 -0.35 -36.20
C ARG A 238 7.45 0.58 -36.31
N ARG A 239 7.39 1.78 -35.72
CA ARG A 239 8.51 2.72 -35.73
C ARG A 239 9.69 2.21 -34.90
N LEU A 240 9.43 1.59 -33.76
CA LEU A 240 10.46 1.00 -32.92
C LEU A 240 11.13 -0.20 -33.61
N GLU A 241 10.35 -1.07 -34.25
CA GLU A 241 10.85 -2.19 -35.05
C GLU A 241 11.78 -1.71 -36.17
N GLN A 242 11.39 -0.64 -36.90
CA GLN A 242 12.26 -0.02 -37.91
C GLN A 242 13.57 0.48 -37.33
N LEU A 243 13.54 1.14 -36.16
CA LEU A 243 14.74 1.66 -35.51
C LEU A 243 15.65 0.54 -35.01
N LEU A 244 15.06 -0.55 -34.50
CA LEU A 244 15.79 -1.73 -34.07
C LEU A 244 16.48 -2.39 -35.27
N HIS A 245 15.76 -2.58 -36.37
CA HIS A 245 16.33 -3.12 -37.62
C HIS A 245 17.52 -2.28 -38.14
N LEU A 246 17.41 -0.94 -38.11
CA LEU A 246 18.52 -0.06 -38.50
C LEU A 246 19.72 -0.19 -37.56
N LYS A 247 19.48 -0.36 -36.25
CA LYS A 247 20.55 -0.60 -35.27
C LYS A 247 21.24 -1.93 -35.54
N ASP A 248 20.51 -2.99 -35.84
CA ASP A 248 21.08 -4.31 -36.13
C ASP A 248 21.98 -4.26 -37.38
N ILE A 249 21.51 -3.64 -38.46
CA ILE A 249 22.33 -3.42 -39.67
C ILE A 249 23.62 -2.66 -39.32
N ARG A 250 23.52 -1.62 -38.47
CA ARG A 250 24.68 -0.83 -38.07
C ARG A 250 25.66 -1.63 -37.22
N ILE A 251 25.15 -2.45 -36.31
CA ILE A 251 25.95 -3.35 -35.47
C ILE A 251 26.68 -4.35 -36.37
N GLU A 252 26.01 -4.98 -37.33
CA GLU A 252 26.63 -5.90 -38.28
C GLU A 252 27.74 -5.23 -39.11
N GLU A 253 27.50 -4.00 -39.57
CA GLU A 253 28.51 -3.24 -40.31
C GLU A 253 29.75 -2.96 -39.46
N GLN A 254 29.54 -2.56 -38.20
CA GLN A 254 30.63 -2.31 -37.26
C GLN A 254 31.37 -3.60 -36.90
N ALA A 255 30.66 -4.71 -36.68
CA ALA A 255 31.24 -6.02 -36.42
C ALA A 255 32.12 -6.48 -37.58
N LYS A 256 31.65 -6.35 -38.83
CA LYS A 256 32.43 -6.65 -40.04
C LYS A 256 33.70 -5.79 -40.13
N ARG A 257 33.63 -4.51 -39.78
CA ARG A 257 34.80 -3.63 -39.78
C ARG A 257 35.83 -4.04 -38.72
N ILE A 258 35.38 -4.44 -37.53
CA ILE A 258 36.26 -4.95 -36.47
C ILE A 258 36.96 -6.23 -36.95
N GLU A 259 36.21 -7.20 -37.48
CA GLU A 259 36.77 -8.45 -38.00
C GLU A 259 37.81 -8.22 -39.12
N GLN A 260 37.55 -7.25 -40.01
CA GLN A 260 38.50 -6.86 -41.06
C GLN A 260 39.78 -6.22 -40.52
N LEU A 261 39.70 -5.48 -39.42
CA LEU A 261 40.87 -4.90 -38.75
C LEU A 261 41.64 -5.98 -38.00
N GLU A 262 40.96 -6.88 -37.30
CA GLU A 262 41.59 -8.02 -36.61
C GLU A 262 42.32 -8.95 -37.58
N ARG A 263 41.81 -9.13 -38.81
CA ARG A 263 42.52 -9.90 -39.85
C ARG A 263 43.77 -9.21 -40.42
N LYS A 264 43.93 -7.91 -40.19
CA LYS A 264 45.06 -7.11 -40.69
C LYS A 264 46.20 -6.96 -39.66
N TYR A 265 45.99 -7.42 -38.43
CA TYR A 265 46.99 -7.46 -37.36
C TYR A 265 47.31 -8.91 -37.00
#